data_AF-A0A1F3ESP6-F1
#
_entry.id   AF-A0A1F3ESP6-F1
#
_cell.length_a   1.000
_cell.length_b   1.000
_cell.length_c   1.000
_cell.angle_alpha   90.00
_cell.angle_beta   90.00
_cell.angle_gamma   90.00
#
_symmetry.space_group_name_H-M   'P 1'
#
loop_
_entity.id
_entity.type
_entity.pdbx_description
1 polymer ?
#
loop_
_entity_poly.entity_id
_entity_poly.type
_entity_poly.pdbx_seq_one_letter_code
_entity_poly.pdbx_strand_id
1 'polypeptide(L)'
;MADNHYKLFVNEKLVSLGPARGDLQHWNYEPVDLTPFLRTGKNTIAAQVWNEGELRTEGHISLKTAFVLQGTTERSKILNTDTSWKCTRDSIYFPVPVTMQNTYYVADPGELVKMAAQPKNWQSISFQDKEWKPAKVLSLASPKEIVGAFGMVDSWLLVKSTLPQMELTVQRLQQLR
;
A
#
# COMPACT_ATOMS: atom_id res chain seq x y z
N MET A 1 -3.61 6.25 -0.07
CA MET A 1 -4.29 5.03 0.42
C MET A 1 -3.91 3.84 -0.43
N ALA A 2 -4.29 2.63 -0.01
CA ALA A 2 -4.15 1.42 -0.80
C ALA A 2 -5.29 0.44 -0.55
N ASP A 3 -5.37 -0.60 -1.36
CA ASP A 3 -6.22 -1.77 -1.16
C ASP A 3 -5.33 -3.04 -1.20
N ASN A 4 -5.03 -3.71 -0.08
CA ASN A 4 -5.54 -3.44 1.27
C ASN A 4 -4.59 -2.61 2.12
N HIS A 5 -3.28 -2.86 2.03
CA HIS A 5 -2.27 -2.18 2.84
C HIS A 5 -1.13 -1.65 1.97
N TYR A 6 -0.40 -0.66 2.47
CA TYR A 6 0.81 -0.16 1.87
C TYR A 6 1.92 0.11 2.88
N LYS A 7 3.14 0.07 2.36
CA LYS A 7 4.31 0.71 2.93
C LYS A 7 4.81 1.76 1.94
N LEU A 8 4.95 3.00 2.39
CA LEU A 8 5.49 4.09 1.58
C LEU A 8 6.95 4.35 1.95
N PHE A 9 7.80 4.46 0.94
CA PHE A 9 9.22 4.73 1.09
C PHE A 9 9.60 6.00 0.35
N VAL A 10 10.47 6.80 0.96
CA VAL A 10 11.13 7.95 0.34
C VAL A 10 12.62 7.81 0.55
N ASN A 11 13.38 7.75 -0.54
CA ASN A 11 14.84 7.55 -0.49
C ASN A 11 15.22 6.39 0.43
N GLU A 12 14.59 5.23 0.21
CA GLU A 12 14.79 3.97 0.95
C GLU A 12 14.30 3.95 2.40
N LYS A 13 13.88 5.09 2.95
CA LYS A 13 13.33 5.18 4.31
C LYS A 13 11.84 4.91 4.31
N LEU A 14 11.38 4.04 5.20
CA LEU A 14 9.95 3.85 5.45
C LEU A 14 9.38 5.12 6.10
N VAL A 15 8.38 5.73 5.47
CA VAL A 15 7.78 7.00 5.93
C VAL A 15 6.35 6.85 6.42
N SER A 16 5.62 5.86 5.94
CA SER A 16 4.22 5.66 6.31
C SER A 16 3.78 4.21 6.06
N LEU A 17 2.83 3.78 6.88
CA LEU A 17 2.16 2.49 6.88
C LEU A 17 0.66 2.75 6.95
N GLY A 18 -0.12 2.09 6.11
CA GLY A 18 -1.56 2.26 6.13
C GLY A 18 -2.27 1.46 5.03
N PRO A 19 -3.47 1.89 4.62
CA PRO A 19 -4.32 2.78 5.39
C PRO A 19 -4.83 2.08 6.65
N ALA A 20 -5.37 2.86 7.59
CA ALA A 20 -6.27 2.34 8.60
C ALA A 20 -7.42 1.52 7.96
N ARG A 21 -7.80 0.41 8.58
CA ARG A 21 -8.89 -0.45 8.10
C ARG A 21 -10.18 0.33 7.91
N GLY A 22 -10.94 -0.01 6.87
CA GLY A 22 -12.21 0.62 6.55
C GLY A 22 -13.11 -0.33 5.75
N ASP A 23 -14.20 0.21 5.22
CA ASP A 23 -15.12 -0.49 4.34
C ASP A 23 -15.22 0.26 2.99
N LEU A 24 -15.91 -0.32 2.00
CA LEU A 24 -16.04 0.28 0.65
C LEU A 24 -16.61 1.71 0.68
N GLN A 25 -17.44 2.03 1.68
CA GLN A 25 -18.04 3.35 1.86
C GLN A 25 -17.20 4.30 2.73
N HIS A 26 -16.15 3.82 3.38
CA HIS A 26 -15.27 4.57 4.28
C HIS A 26 -13.81 4.14 4.04
N TRP A 27 -13.30 4.38 2.83
CA TRP A 27 -11.95 4.01 2.47
C TRP A 27 -10.93 5.04 2.98
N ASN A 28 -10.21 4.69 4.04
CA ASN A 28 -9.33 5.64 4.69
C ASN A 28 -8.14 6.03 3.80
N TYR A 29 -7.86 7.33 3.75
CA TYR A 29 -6.57 7.87 3.34
C TYR A 29 -5.92 8.65 4.48
N GLU A 30 -4.61 8.83 4.36
CA GLU A 30 -3.80 9.46 5.39
C GLU A 30 -2.96 10.58 4.79
N PRO A 31 -2.95 11.78 5.39
CA PRO A 31 -1.99 12.80 5.04
C PRO A 31 -0.61 12.42 5.60
N VAL A 32 0.42 12.53 4.76
CA VAL A 32 1.81 12.24 5.14
C VAL A 32 2.68 13.41 4.70
N ASP A 33 3.48 13.96 5.62
CA ASP A 33 4.47 14.96 5.29
C ASP A 33 5.76 14.29 4.79
N LEU A 34 6.05 14.42 3.50
CA LEU A 34 7.25 13.87 2.88
C LEU A 34 8.47 14.80 3.00
N THR A 35 8.26 16.07 3.39
CA THR A 35 9.30 17.11 3.42
C THR A 35 10.58 16.68 4.15
N PRO A 36 10.52 16.03 5.34
CA PRO A 36 11.72 15.64 6.08
C PRO A 36 12.56 14.54 5.40
N PHE A 37 12.01 13.86 4.40
CA PHE A 37 12.63 12.71 3.74
C PHE A 37 13.15 13.04 2.34
N LEU A 38 12.78 14.21 1.80
CA LEU A 38 13.23 14.70 0.51
C LEU A 38 14.61 15.36 0.61
N ARG A 39 15.36 15.30 -0.49
CA ARG A 39 16.67 15.95 -0.66
C ARG A 39 16.70 16.78 -1.94
N THR A 40 17.61 17.74 -2.03
CA THR A 40 17.84 18.50 -3.26
C THR A 40 18.27 17.56 -4.39
N GLY A 41 17.70 17.76 -5.58
CA GLY A 41 17.96 16.94 -6.75
C GLY A 41 17.05 15.72 -6.84
N LYS A 42 17.62 14.56 -7.12
CA LYS A 42 16.85 13.34 -7.42
C LYS A 42 16.39 12.64 -6.14
N ASN A 43 15.10 12.29 -6.12
CA ASN A 43 14.43 11.53 -5.07
C ASN A 43 13.78 10.29 -5.66
N THR A 44 13.62 9.27 -4.83
CA THR A 44 12.84 8.06 -5.16
C THR A 44 11.66 7.96 -4.20
N ILE A 45 10.47 7.78 -4.76
CA ILE A 45 9.26 7.44 -4.00
C ILE A 45 8.86 6.04 -4.45
N ALA A 46 8.67 5.14 -3.49
CA ALA A 46 8.35 3.75 -3.77
C ALA A 46 7.25 3.28 -2.83
N ALA A 47 6.33 2.46 -3.31
CA ALA A 47 5.25 1.91 -2.50
C ALA A 47 5.20 0.39 -2.67
N GLN A 48 5.12 -0.33 -1.55
CA GLN A 48 4.74 -1.73 -1.54
C GLN A 48 3.27 -1.81 -1.20
N VAL A 49 2.47 -2.46 -2.03
CA VAL A 49 1.05 -2.70 -1.78
C VAL A 49 0.84 -4.17 -1.49
N TRP A 50 0.10 -4.46 -0.43
CA TRP A 50 -0.17 -5.81 0.03
C TRP A 50 -1.68 -6.08 0.02
N ASN A 51 -2.06 -7.19 -0.61
CA ASN A 51 -3.45 -7.60 -0.77
C ASN A 51 -3.52 -9.12 -0.93
N GLU A 52 -4.18 -9.76 0.03
CA GLU A 52 -4.37 -11.20 0.16
C GLU A 52 -5.53 -11.71 -0.73
N GLY A 53 -6.28 -10.81 -1.36
CA GLY A 53 -7.35 -11.14 -2.32
C GLY A 53 -8.41 -12.04 -1.71
N GLU A 54 -8.66 -13.19 -2.33
CA GLU A 54 -9.64 -14.18 -1.84
C GLU A 54 -9.23 -14.84 -0.51
N LEU A 55 -7.95 -14.77 -0.14
CA LEU A 55 -7.39 -15.38 1.07
C LEU A 55 -7.29 -14.41 2.26
N ARG A 56 -7.76 -13.17 2.10
CA ARG A 56 -7.74 -12.14 3.13
C ARG A 56 -8.54 -12.54 4.37
N THR A 57 -8.14 -12.05 5.54
CA THR A 57 -8.95 -12.19 6.76
C THR A 57 -10.37 -11.66 6.57
N GLU A 58 -11.31 -12.19 7.35
CA GLU A 58 -12.72 -11.74 7.31
C GLU A 58 -12.84 -10.23 7.58
N GLY A 59 -11.97 -9.68 8.44
CA GLY A 59 -11.95 -8.26 8.77
C GLY A 59 -11.32 -7.35 7.71
N HIS A 60 -10.80 -7.90 6.60
CA HIS A 60 -10.25 -7.11 5.49
C HIS A 60 -11.26 -7.03 4.35
N ILE A 61 -11.85 -5.86 4.22
CA ILE A 61 -12.69 -5.52 3.06
C ILE A 61 -11.75 -5.11 1.93
N SER A 62 -11.93 -5.69 0.75
CA SER A 62 -11.13 -5.43 -0.45
C SER A 62 -12.05 -5.35 -1.67
N LEU A 63 -11.79 -4.41 -2.57
CA LEU A 63 -12.42 -4.35 -3.88
C LEU A 63 -11.48 -4.87 -4.96
N LYS A 64 -10.25 -4.34 -5.01
CA LYS A 64 -9.21 -4.68 -5.98
C LYS A 64 -7.90 -4.02 -5.56
N THR A 65 -6.77 -4.70 -5.79
CA THR A 65 -5.47 -4.11 -5.49
C THR A 65 -5.26 -2.76 -6.19
N ALA A 66 -5.10 -1.70 -5.41
CA ALA A 66 -4.97 -0.33 -5.87
C ALA A 66 -4.09 0.49 -4.92
N PHE A 67 -3.52 1.59 -5.44
CA PHE A 67 -2.75 2.55 -4.67
C PHE A 67 -2.95 3.95 -5.22
N VAL A 68 -3.08 4.92 -4.32
CA VAL A 68 -3.12 6.34 -4.69
C VAL A 68 -2.23 7.15 -3.75
N LEU A 69 -1.38 7.96 -4.36
CA LEU A 69 -0.66 9.06 -3.75
C LEU A 69 -1.04 10.32 -4.50
N GLN A 70 -1.41 11.37 -3.77
CA GLN A 70 -1.82 12.64 -4.36
C GLN A 70 -1.19 13.80 -3.60
N GLY A 71 -0.52 14.67 -4.32
CA GLY A 71 0.04 15.92 -3.80
C GLY A 71 -1.05 16.95 -3.52
N THR A 72 -0.90 17.68 -2.41
CA THR A 72 -1.83 18.73 -1.96
C THR A 72 -1.52 20.12 -2.53
N THR A 73 -0.33 20.29 -3.13
CA THR A 73 0.13 21.53 -3.77
C THR A 73 0.52 21.27 -5.22
N GLU A 74 0.51 22.30 -6.08
CA GLU A 74 0.95 22.19 -7.49
C GLU A 74 2.35 21.56 -7.63
N ARG A 75 3.28 21.92 -6.74
CA ARG A 75 4.64 21.34 -6.76
C ARG A 75 4.66 19.86 -6.41
N SER A 76 3.81 19.43 -5.49
CA SER A 76 3.71 18.02 -5.08
C SER A 76 2.93 17.14 -6.06
N LYS A 77 2.18 17.71 -7.02
CA LYS A 77 1.42 16.93 -8.01
C LYS A 77 2.30 16.07 -8.93
N ILE A 78 3.59 16.39 -9.04
CA ILE A 78 4.57 15.53 -9.72
C ILE A 78 4.66 14.12 -9.09
N LEU A 79 4.21 13.96 -7.85
CA LEU A 79 4.19 12.68 -7.13
C LEU A 79 2.86 11.93 -7.29
N ASN A 80 1.89 12.49 -8.03
CA ASN A 80 0.59 11.85 -8.20
C ASN A 80 0.77 10.49 -8.87
N THR A 81 0.06 9.48 -8.37
CA THR A 81 0.00 8.18 -9.03
C THR A 81 -0.76 8.30 -10.36
N ASP A 82 -0.08 7.96 -11.44
CA ASP A 82 -0.59 7.95 -12.80
C ASP A 82 0.15 6.87 -13.64
N THR A 83 0.06 6.94 -14.97
CA THR A 83 0.73 6.00 -15.87
C THR A 83 2.25 6.17 -15.97
N SER A 84 2.83 7.23 -15.40
CA SER A 84 4.28 7.42 -15.33
C SER A 84 4.94 6.56 -14.25
N TRP A 85 4.16 6.14 -13.25
CA TRP A 85 4.61 5.17 -12.24
C TRP A 85 4.84 3.81 -12.89
N LYS A 86 5.85 3.10 -12.42
CA LYS A 86 6.06 1.69 -12.78
C LYS A 86 5.68 0.79 -11.63
N CYS A 87 5.15 -0.37 -11.97
CA CYS A 87 4.78 -1.39 -11.00
C CYS A 87 5.14 -2.79 -11.52
N THR A 88 5.37 -3.69 -10.57
CA THR A 88 5.46 -5.13 -10.82
C THR A 88 4.78 -5.87 -9.69
N ARG A 89 4.29 -7.07 -9.96
CA ARG A 89 3.81 -7.98 -8.92
C ARG A 89 5.00 -8.69 -8.30
N ASP A 90 5.09 -8.67 -6.98
CA ASP A 90 6.04 -9.52 -6.29
C ASP A 90 5.55 -10.98 -6.34
N SER A 91 6.34 -11.84 -6.97
CA SER A 91 6.01 -13.25 -7.22
C SER A 91 6.75 -14.21 -6.29
N ILE A 92 7.44 -13.70 -5.27
CA ILE A 92 8.20 -14.54 -4.33
C ILE A 92 7.37 -15.03 -3.14
N TYR A 93 6.18 -14.45 -2.90
CA TYR A 93 5.29 -14.78 -1.80
C TYR A 93 4.25 -15.81 -2.22
N PHE A 94 4.10 -16.85 -1.42
CA PHE A 94 3.14 -17.92 -1.61
C PHE A 94 2.33 -18.13 -0.33
N PRO A 95 1.00 -18.17 -0.41
CA PRO A 95 0.17 -18.45 0.75
C PRO A 95 0.36 -19.91 1.18
N VAL A 96 0.49 -20.13 2.48
CA VAL A 96 0.48 -21.44 3.14
C VAL A 96 -0.85 -21.56 3.88
N PRO A 97 -1.81 -22.33 3.35
CA PRO A 97 -3.12 -22.47 3.99
C PRO A 97 -3.00 -23.00 5.41
N VAL A 98 -3.75 -22.38 6.33
CA VAL A 98 -3.89 -22.88 7.69
C VAL A 98 -5.18 -23.68 7.77
N THR A 99 -5.06 -24.97 8.09
CA THR A 99 -6.22 -25.84 8.29
C THR A 99 -6.27 -26.26 9.75
N MET A 100 -7.33 -25.86 10.44
CA MET A 100 -7.61 -26.28 11.81
C MET A 100 -8.86 -27.14 11.82
N GLN A 101 -8.78 -28.33 12.42
CA GLN A 101 -9.95 -29.18 12.60
C GLN A 101 -10.84 -28.57 13.69
N ASN A 102 -12.15 -28.59 13.44
CA ASN A 102 -13.19 -28.15 14.38
C ASN A 102 -13.01 -26.73 14.93
N THR A 103 -12.34 -25.85 14.17
CA THR A 103 -12.04 -24.47 14.61
C THR A 103 -12.33 -23.51 13.46
N TYR A 104 -12.97 -22.39 13.79
CA TYR A 104 -13.18 -21.30 12.85
C TYR A 104 -11.89 -20.47 12.73
N TYR A 105 -11.30 -20.43 11.52
CA TYR A 105 -10.07 -19.70 11.23
C TYR A 105 -10.36 -18.55 10.26
N VAL A 106 -10.17 -17.31 10.72
CA VAL A 106 -10.46 -16.08 9.98
C VAL A 106 -9.28 -15.12 9.92
N ALA A 107 -8.07 -15.67 10.11
CA ALA A 107 -6.82 -14.95 9.97
C ALA A 107 -6.18 -15.22 8.59
N ASP A 108 -5.13 -14.47 8.26
CA ASP A 108 -4.46 -14.58 6.96
C ASP A 108 -3.72 -15.93 6.87
N PRO A 109 -3.46 -16.46 5.67
CA PRO A 109 -2.63 -17.65 5.53
C PRO A 109 -1.22 -17.40 6.07
N GLY A 110 -0.50 -18.49 6.39
CA GLY A 110 0.94 -18.40 6.56
C GLY A 110 1.64 -17.98 5.25
N GLU A 111 2.92 -17.63 5.34
CA GLU A 111 3.69 -17.16 4.18
C GLU A 111 4.91 -18.05 3.93
N LEU A 112 5.07 -18.49 2.68
CA LEU A 112 6.31 -19.06 2.17
C LEU A 112 6.96 -18.06 1.22
N VAL A 113 8.19 -17.65 1.54
CA VAL A 113 8.90 -16.60 0.80
C VAL A 113 10.15 -17.16 0.14
N LYS A 114 10.22 -17.05 -1.19
CA LYS A 114 11.43 -17.43 -1.97
C LYS A 114 12.46 -16.31 -1.95
N MET A 115 13.12 -16.11 -0.82
CA MET A 115 14.07 -15.02 -0.57
C MET A 115 15.21 -14.91 -1.60
N ALA A 116 15.62 -16.03 -2.21
CA ALA A 116 16.66 -16.05 -3.24
C ALA A 116 16.31 -15.21 -4.49
N ALA A 117 15.01 -15.04 -4.78
CA ALA A 117 14.52 -14.27 -5.91
C ALA A 117 14.13 -12.82 -5.55
N GLN A 118 14.35 -12.39 -4.30
CA GLN A 118 13.91 -11.08 -3.85
C GLN A 118 14.69 -9.95 -4.54
N PRO A 119 14.01 -8.97 -5.17
CA PRO A 119 14.68 -7.80 -5.72
C PRO A 119 15.26 -6.96 -4.58
N LYS A 120 16.58 -6.83 -4.56
CA LYS A 120 17.28 -6.02 -3.57
C LYS A 120 17.16 -4.54 -3.91
N ASN A 121 16.96 -3.71 -2.88
CA ASN A 121 17.00 -2.25 -2.97
C ASN A 121 16.08 -1.64 -4.05
N TRP A 122 14.91 -2.24 -4.30
CA TRP A 122 13.94 -1.75 -5.28
C TRP A 122 13.43 -0.33 -5.01
N GLN A 123 13.51 0.10 -3.75
CA GLN A 123 13.17 1.42 -3.26
C GLN A 123 14.30 2.46 -3.40
N SER A 124 15.46 2.06 -3.95
CA SER A 124 16.63 2.92 -4.12
C SER A 124 16.64 3.65 -5.47
N ILE A 125 17.28 4.82 -5.49
CA ILE A 125 17.52 5.60 -6.71
C ILE A 125 18.39 4.88 -7.74
N SER A 126 19.24 3.94 -7.30
CA SER A 126 20.10 3.17 -8.19
C SER A 126 19.42 1.92 -8.76
N PHE A 127 18.17 1.65 -8.37
CA PHE A 127 17.44 0.49 -8.86
C PHE A 127 17.13 0.62 -10.36
N GLN A 128 17.34 -0.47 -11.10
CA GLN A 128 17.01 -0.53 -12.52
C GLN A 128 15.64 -1.20 -12.69
N ASP A 129 14.61 -0.38 -12.91
CA ASP A 129 13.21 -0.77 -13.06
C ASP A 129 12.81 -1.05 -14.53
N LYS A 130 13.76 -1.51 -15.36
CA LYS A 130 13.55 -1.71 -16.81
C LYS A 130 12.47 -2.75 -17.12
N GLU A 131 12.37 -3.79 -16.30
CA GLU A 131 11.39 -4.86 -16.45
C GLU A 131 10.01 -4.52 -15.86
N TRP A 132 9.90 -3.39 -15.14
CA TRP A 132 8.64 -2.97 -14.54
C TRP A 132 7.76 -2.32 -15.59
N LYS A 133 6.46 -2.62 -15.53
CA LYS A 133 5.49 -2.10 -16.50
C LYS A 133 4.92 -0.78 -15.99
N PRO A 134 4.55 0.14 -16.89
CA PRO A 134 3.76 1.31 -16.51
C PRO A 134 2.50 0.90 -15.74
N ALA A 135 2.15 1.67 -14.72
CA ALA A 135 0.95 1.46 -13.93
C ALA A 135 -0.30 1.72 -14.78
N LYS A 136 -1.37 1.00 -14.47
CA LYS A 136 -2.67 1.16 -15.13
C LYS A 136 -3.61 1.95 -14.23
N VAL A 137 -4.19 3.02 -14.79
CA VAL A 137 -5.27 3.76 -14.13
C VAL A 137 -6.52 2.88 -14.07
N LEU A 138 -7.04 2.66 -12.86
CA LEU A 138 -8.29 1.90 -12.64
C LEU A 138 -9.50 2.83 -12.68
N SER A 139 -9.49 3.89 -11.87
CA SER A 139 -10.52 4.90 -11.76
C SER A 139 -9.94 6.16 -11.10
N LEU A 140 -10.71 7.25 -11.08
CA LEU A 140 -10.35 8.45 -10.33
C LEU A 140 -10.65 8.24 -8.83
N ALA A 141 -9.69 8.63 -7.99
CA ALA A 141 -9.90 8.75 -6.55
C ALA A 141 -11.01 9.78 -6.27
N SER A 142 -12.06 9.34 -5.59
CA SER A 142 -13.24 10.17 -5.31
C SER A 142 -13.48 10.26 -3.81
N PRO A 143 -13.48 11.48 -3.23
CA PRO A 143 -13.94 11.70 -1.86
C PRO A 143 -15.37 11.20 -1.69
N LYS A 144 -15.69 10.66 -0.51
CA LYS A 144 -17.02 10.14 -0.19
C LYS A 144 -18.13 11.18 -0.42
N GLU A 145 -17.84 12.45 -0.18
CA GLU A 145 -18.79 13.56 -0.26
C GLU A 145 -19.03 14.03 -1.71
N ILE A 146 -18.22 13.58 -2.67
CA ILE A 146 -18.37 13.92 -4.09
C ILE A 146 -19.07 12.77 -4.79
N VAL A 147 -20.35 12.98 -5.11
CA VAL A 147 -21.15 12.04 -5.88
C VAL A 147 -20.92 12.30 -7.37
N GLY A 148 -20.60 11.26 -8.14
CA GLY A 148 -20.45 11.35 -9.59
C GLY A 148 -21.74 11.83 -10.29
N ALA A 149 -21.64 12.20 -11.57
CA ALA A 149 -22.73 12.82 -12.34
C ALA A 149 -24.08 12.05 -12.34
N PHE A 150 -24.09 10.77 -11.95
CA PHE A 150 -25.26 9.90 -11.93
C PHE A 150 -25.49 9.15 -10.60
N GLY A 151 -24.91 9.60 -9.48
CA GLY A 151 -25.13 8.92 -8.20
C GLY A 151 -24.32 7.63 -8.00
N MET A 152 -23.63 7.14 -9.04
CA MET A 152 -22.83 5.92 -8.98
C MET A 152 -21.44 6.20 -8.44
N VAL A 153 -21.06 5.42 -7.43
CA VAL A 153 -19.69 5.35 -6.91
C VAL A 153 -19.38 3.88 -6.70
N ASP A 154 -18.98 3.21 -7.77
CA ASP A 154 -18.63 1.77 -7.77
C ASP A 154 -17.17 1.54 -7.32
N SER A 155 -16.64 2.41 -6.47
CA SER A 155 -15.22 2.43 -6.11
C SER A 155 -14.99 2.83 -4.65
N TRP A 156 -13.72 2.88 -4.26
CA TRP A 156 -13.27 3.29 -2.93
C TRP A 156 -13.74 4.72 -2.58
N LEU A 157 -14.72 4.84 -1.67
CA LEU A 157 -15.19 6.13 -1.16
C LEU A 157 -14.20 6.70 -0.15
N LEU A 158 -13.37 7.64 -0.59
CA LEU A 158 -12.26 8.13 0.22
C LEU A 158 -12.73 9.00 1.40
N VAL A 159 -12.28 8.66 2.59
CA VAL A 159 -12.44 9.46 3.80
C VAL A 159 -11.09 9.64 4.50
N LYS A 160 -10.90 10.77 5.18
CA LYS A 160 -9.67 10.98 5.96
C LYS A 160 -9.70 10.08 7.19
N SER A 161 -8.60 9.36 7.44
CA SER A 161 -8.45 8.57 8.67
C SER A 161 -8.58 9.48 9.90
N THR A 162 -9.35 9.02 10.89
CA THR A 162 -9.46 9.64 12.22
C THR A 162 -8.43 9.11 13.20
N LEU A 163 -7.71 8.04 12.83
CA LEU A 163 -6.67 7.44 13.64
C LEU A 163 -5.31 8.11 13.37
N PRO A 164 -4.42 8.15 14.38
CA PRO A 164 -3.03 8.55 14.15
C PRO A 164 -2.32 7.60 13.18
N GLN A 165 -1.21 8.07 12.60
CA GLN A 165 -0.35 7.23 11.77
C GLN A 165 0.15 6.01 12.55
N MET A 166 0.23 4.86 11.87
CA MET A 166 0.80 3.66 12.45
C MET A 166 2.30 3.84 12.69
N GLU A 167 2.76 3.42 13.86
CA GLU A 167 4.17 3.48 14.26
C GLU A 167 4.86 2.11 14.12
N LEU A 168 6.14 2.12 13.78
CA LEU A 168 6.98 0.92 13.74
C LEU A 168 8.19 1.13 14.65
N THR A 169 8.23 0.39 15.76
CA THR A 169 9.33 0.44 16.73
C THR A 169 10.07 -0.89 16.75
N VAL A 170 11.39 -0.85 16.57
CA VAL A 170 12.24 -2.03 16.69
C VAL A 170 12.36 -2.41 18.16
N GLN A 171 11.97 -3.65 18.49
CA GLN A 171 12.20 -4.25 19.80
C GLN A 171 13.16 -5.43 19.66
N ARG A 172 14.15 -5.52 20.56
CA ARG A 172 15.15 -6.62 20.57
C ARG A 172 14.81 -7.60 21.68
N LEU A 173 14.97 -8.89 21.42
CA LEU A 173 14.91 -9.92 22.45
C LEU A 173 16.00 -9.67 23.49
N GLN A 174 15.64 -9.62 24.76
CA GLN A 174 16.60 -9.38 25.85
C GLN A 174 17.40 -10.64 26.20
N GLN A 175 16.81 -11.82 26.04
CA GLN A 175 17.46 -13.12 26.26
C GLN A 175 16.79 -14.20 25.40
N LEU A 176 17.58 -15.16 24.91
CA LEU A 176 17.11 -16.40 24.28
C LEU A 176 17.19 -17.54 25.31
N ARG A 177 16.17 -18.39 25.37
CA ARG A 177 16.17 -19.62 26.18
C ARG A 177 16.61 -20.81 25.37
#